data_AF-A0A3B9PSV8-F1
#
_entry.id   AF-A0A3B9PSV8-F1
#
_cell.length_a   1.000
_cell.length_b   1.000
_cell.length_c   1.000
_cell.angle_alpha   90.00
_cell.angle_beta   90.00
_cell.angle_gamma   90.00
#
_symmetry.space_group_name_H-M   'P 1'
#
loop_
_entity.id
_entity.type
_entity.pdbx_description
1 polymer ?
#
loop_
_entity_poly.entity_id
_entity_poly.type
_entity_poly.pdbx_seq_one_letter_code
_entity_poly.pdbx_strand_id
1 'polypeptide(L)'
;YAPAAAKDKRYAEAAGKMFNSDVQGLKKLDEEPPSRNTNEYSLYKLLRSLIRVQYARQYEARGDEMNSADYYRQSVLEVTEGIVNARIGLDWLPESLMMAGDAYEKLELQEAAKNVYNQVQVFFPKTKWEKISTERLANLPQT
;
A
#
# COMPACT_ATOMS: atom_id res chain seq x y z
N TYR A 1 -0.58 10.21 -3.94
CA TYR A 1 -1.25 11.43 -3.44
C TYR A 1 -1.08 12.53 -4.47
N ALA A 2 -2.15 13.14 -4.97
CA ALA A 2 -2.02 14.24 -5.92
C ALA A 2 -1.34 15.44 -5.23
N PRO A 3 -0.23 16.01 -5.75
CA PRO A 3 0.50 17.12 -5.13
C PRO A 3 -0.36 18.36 -4.86
N ALA A 4 -1.44 18.54 -5.63
CA ALA A 4 -2.39 19.63 -5.48
C ALA A 4 -3.23 19.53 -4.19
N ALA A 5 -3.58 18.32 -3.75
CA ALA A 5 -4.41 18.10 -2.55
C ALA A 5 -3.65 18.36 -1.25
N ALA A 6 -2.31 18.32 -1.28
CA ALA A 6 -1.47 18.62 -0.12
C ALA A 6 -1.37 20.12 0.21
N LYS A 7 -1.78 21.02 -0.71
CA LYS A 7 -1.61 22.47 -0.55
C LYS A 7 -2.77 23.18 0.13
N ASP A 8 -3.96 22.57 0.22
CA ASP A 8 -5.13 23.20 0.84
C ASP A 8 -5.49 22.51 2.16
N LYS A 9 -5.45 23.30 3.25
CA LYS A 9 -5.71 22.86 4.63
C LYS A 9 -7.09 22.21 4.80
N ARG A 10 -8.09 22.60 4.01
CA ARG A 10 -9.43 22.00 4.07
C ARG A 10 -9.46 20.55 3.61
N TYR A 11 -8.63 20.21 2.63
CA TYR A 11 -8.46 18.82 2.20
C TYR A 11 -7.71 18.01 3.24
N ALA A 12 -6.74 18.61 3.96
CA ALA A 12 -6.06 17.94 5.06
C ALA A 12 -7.01 17.62 6.22
N GLU A 13 -7.91 18.53 6.61
CA GLU A 13 -8.91 18.28 7.65
C GLU A 13 -9.95 17.23 7.24
N ALA A 14 -10.49 17.32 6.02
CA ALA A 14 -11.45 16.34 5.50
C ALA A 14 -10.81 14.95 5.39
N ALA A 15 -9.60 14.87 4.85
CA ALA A 15 -8.84 13.61 4.76
C ALA A 15 -8.53 13.04 6.14
N GLY A 16 -8.20 13.89 7.12
CA GLY A 16 -7.97 13.46 8.51
C GLY A 16 -9.21 12.88 9.18
N LYS A 17 -10.40 13.47 8.93
CA LYS A 17 -11.67 12.93 9.43
C LYS A 17 -12.05 11.61 8.79
N MET A 18 -11.91 11.50 7.47
CA MET A 18 -12.17 10.24 6.74
C MET A 18 -11.20 9.16 7.21
N PHE A 19 -9.91 9.46 7.31
CA PHE A 19 -8.91 8.55 7.84
C PHE A 19 -9.24 8.05 9.26
N ASN A 20 -9.62 8.94 10.18
CA ASN A 20 -10.00 8.55 11.54
C ASN A 20 -11.25 7.66 11.56
N SER A 21 -12.23 7.93 10.70
CA SER A 21 -13.41 7.08 10.53
C SER A 21 -13.03 5.70 9.99
N ASP A 22 -12.14 5.64 9.00
CA ASP A 22 -11.65 4.39 8.41
C ASP A 22 -10.88 3.57 9.47
N VAL A 23 -10.05 4.22 10.29
CA VAL A 23 -9.34 3.58 11.42
C VAL A 23 -10.33 3.04 12.46
N GLN A 24 -11.39 3.78 12.79
CA GLN A 24 -12.40 3.29 13.72
C GLN A 24 -13.22 2.13 13.17
N GLY A 25 -13.59 2.18 11.88
CA GLY A 25 -14.24 1.06 11.20
C GLY A 25 -13.35 -0.18 11.18
N LEU A 26 -12.06 0.01 10.95
CA LEU A 26 -11.08 -1.08 10.93
C LEU A 26 -10.88 -1.73 12.30
N LYS A 27 -10.90 -0.96 13.40
CA LYS A 27 -10.77 -1.54 14.76
C LYS A 27 -11.81 -2.63 15.04
N LYS A 28 -13.03 -2.46 14.55
CA LYS A 28 -14.07 -3.49 14.68
C LYS A 28 -13.73 -4.75 13.89
N LEU A 29 -13.17 -4.58 12.70
CA LEU A 29 -12.67 -5.71 11.89
C LEU A 29 -11.40 -6.34 12.48
N ASP A 30 -10.63 -5.62 13.27
CA ASP A 30 -9.49 -6.19 14.00
C ASP A 30 -9.94 -7.08 15.17
N GLU A 31 -11.08 -6.76 15.80
CA GLU A 31 -11.69 -7.58 16.85
C GLU A 31 -12.29 -8.88 16.28
N GLU A 32 -12.97 -8.78 15.13
CA GLU A 32 -13.58 -9.92 14.44
C GLU A 32 -13.21 -9.92 12.94
N PRO A 33 -12.01 -10.41 12.59
CA PRO A 33 -11.54 -10.37 11.21
C PRO A 33 -12.30 -11.37 10.33
N PRO A 34 -12.49 -11.05 9.03
CA PRO A 34 -13.06 -12.01 8.08
C PRO A 34 -12.24 -13.31 8.02
N SER A 35 -12.88 -14.41 7.61
CA SER A 35 -12.18 -15.68 7.47
C SER A 35 -11.07 -15.60 6.43
N ARG A 36 -9.89 -16.15 6.75
CA ARG A 36 -8.66 -16.01 5.93
C ARG A 36 -8.83 -16.43 4.47
N ASN A 37 -9.72 -17.36 4.19
CA ASN A 37 -9.96 -17.92 2.86
C ASN A 37 -10.99 -17.14 2.02
N THR A 38 -11.39 -15.93 2.43
CA THR A 38 -12.40 -15.15 1.72
C THR A 38 -11.83 -13.87 1.09
N ASN A 39 -12.53 -13.34 0.10
CA ASN A 39 -12.16 -12.08 -0.56
C ASN A 39 -12.23 -10.89 0.40
N GLU A 40 -13.15 -10.95 1.38
CA GLU A 40 -13.29 -9.94 2.44
C GLU A 40 -12.05 -9.87 3.32
N TYR A 41 -11.37 -11.00 3.57
CA TYR A 41 -10.10 -10.99 4.28
C TYR A 41 -9.02 -10.27 3.49
N SER A 42 -8.91 -10.55 2.19
CA SER A 42 -7.94 -9.86 1.33
C SER A 42 -8.22 -8.35 1.25
N LEU A 43 -9.49 -7.94 1.18
CA LEU A 43 -9.88 -6.52 1.24
C LEU A 43 -9.59 -5.89 2.61
N TYR A 44 -9.87 -6.60 3.71
CA TYR A 44 -9.55 -6.16 5.06
C TYR A 44 -8.05 -5.90 5.23
N LYS A 45 -7.20 -6.82 4.76
CA LYS A 45 -5.74 -6.66 4.81
C LYS A 45 -5.26 -5.49 3.92
N LEU A 46 -5.90 -5.27 2.78
CA LEU A 46 -5.62 -4.07 1.97
C LEU A 46 -5.94 -2.77 2.71
N LEU A 47 -7.10 -2.68 3.36
CA LEU A 47 -7.48 -1.51 4.17
C LEU A 47 -6.48 -1.27 5.30
N ARG A 48 -6.03 -2.34 5.98
CA ARG A 48 -4.95 -2.26 6.98
C ARG A 48 -3.67 -1.71 6.38
N SER A 49 -3.24 -2.23 5.24
CA SER A 49 -2.02 -1.78 4.58
C SER A 49 -2.07 -0.29 4.23
N LEU A 50 -3.19 0.18 3.68
CA LEU A 50 -3.42 1.59 3.36
C LEU A 50 -3.27 2.48 4.59
N ILE A 51 -3.87 2.08 5.71
CA ILE A 51 -3.77 2.82 6.98
C ILE A 51 -2.31 2.86 7.47
N ARG A 52 -1.58 1.75 7.36
CA ARG A 52 -0.16 1.68 7.72
C ARG A 52 0.70 2.60 6.85
N VAL A 53 0.49 2.64 5.53
CA VAL A 53 1.18 3.60 4.63
C VAL A 53 0.91 5.05 5.05
N GLN A 54 -0.32 5.37 5.44
CA GLN A 54 -0.67 6.73 5.86
C GLN A 54 0.01 7.11 7.17
N TYR A 55 0.11 6.19 8.13
CA TYR A 55 0.93 6.41 9.32
C TYR A 55 2.41 6.58 8.97
N ALA A 56 2.96 5.72 8.10
CA ALA A 56 4.35 5.82 7.66
C ALA A 56 4.68 7.21 7.10
N ARG A 57 3.85 7.71 6.18
CA ARG A 57 3.97 9.06 5.59
C ARG A 57 3.86 10.18 6.62
N GLN A 58 3.01 10.03 7.64
CA GLN A 58 2.90 11.03 8.71
C GLN A 58 4.16 11.09 9.57
N TYR A 59 4.77 9.94 9.88
CA TYR A 59 6.04 9.88 10.60
C TYR A 59 7.21 10.37 9.75
N GLU A 60 7.26 9.99 8.46
CA GLU A 60 8.22 10.49 7.47
C GLU A 60 8.19 12.03 7.40
N ALA A 61 6.99 12.63 7.29
CA ALA A 61 6.82 14.08 7.25
C ALA A 61 7.26 14.81 8.54
N ARG A 62 7.41 14.09 9.66
CA ARG A 62 7.88 14.60 10.95
C ARG A 62 9.38 14.31 11.19
N GLY A 63 10.05 13.63 10.25
CA GLY A 63 11.44 13.21 10.40
C GLY A 63 11.66 12.00 11.31
N ASP A 64 10.60 11.27 11.64
CA ASP A 64 10.68 10.06 12.48
C ASP A 64 10.84 8.82 11.59
N GLU A 65 12.08 8.62 11.13
CA GLU A 65 12.43 7.57 10.17
C GLU A 65 12.20 6.16 10.74
N MET A 66 12.42 5.97 12.05
CA MET A 66 12.27 4.66 12.68
C MET A 66 10.81 4.19 12.66
N ASN A 67 9.88 5.05 13.11
CA ASN A 67 8.46 4.71 13.07
C ASN A 67 7.94 4.65 11.63
N SER A 68 8.39 5.56 10.75
CA SER A 68 8.06 5.51 9.33
C SER A 68 8.39 4.15 8.70
N ALA A 69 9.63 3.69 8.90
CA ALA A 69 10.10 2.41 8.38
C ALA A 69 9.31 1.23 8.97
N ASP A 70 8.98 1.26 10.27
CA ASP A 70 8.18 0.21 10.89
C ASP A 70 6.78 0.12 10.25
N TYR A 71 6.10 1.25 10.06
CA TYR A 71 4.80 1.27 9.41
C TYR A 71 4.84 0.84 7.94
N TYR A 72 5.90 1.18 7.19
CA TYR A 72 6.09 0.65 5.83
C TYR A 72 6.28 -0.87 5.84
N ARG A 73 7.07 -1.44 6.78
CA ARG A 73 7.22 -2.90 6.90
C ARG A 73 5.90 -3.57 7.24
N GLN A 74 5.13 -3.01 8.16
CA GLN A 74 3.81 -3.52 8.49
C GLN A 74 2.88 -3.52 7.26
N SER A 75 2.85 -2.42 6.50
CA SER A 75 2.05 -2.33 5.26
C SER A 75 2.35 -3.45 4.26
N VAL A 76 3.63 -3.77 4.08
CA VAL A 76 4.08 -4.86 3.22
C VAL A 76 3.58 -6.23 3.71
N LEU A 77 3.66 -6.49 5.02
CA LEU A 77 3.15 -7.73 5.61
C LEU A 77 1.64 -7.87 5.38
N GLU A 78 0.88 -6.79 5.58
CA GLU A 78 -0.56 -6.79 5.32
C GLU A 78 -0.88 -7.14 3.85
N VAL A 79 -0.16 -6.54 2.89
CA VAL A 79 -0.35 -6.83 1.45
C VAL A 79 -0.01 -8.28 1.15
N THR A 80 1.11 -8.76 1.67
CA THR A 80 1.56 -10.15 1.44
C THR A 80 0.51 -11.14 1.95
N GLU A 81 0.02 -10.95 3.17
CA GLU A 81 -1.03 -11.79 3.75
C GLU A 81 -2.37 -11.68 3.01
N GLY A 82 -2.72 -10.50 2.48
CA GLY A 82 -3.93 -10.30 1.68
C GLY A 82 -3.89 -10.96 0.30
N ILE A 83 -2.71 -11.01 -0.33
CA ILE A 83 -2.52 -11.53 -1.69
C ILE A 83 -2.51 -13.06 -1.73
N VAL A 84 -2.00 -13.73 -0.70
CA VAL A 84 -1.86 -15.21 -0.67
C VAL A 84 -3.20 -15.94 -0.87
N ASN A 85 -4.34 -15.30 -0.58
CA ASN A 85 -5.67 -15.91 -0.70
C ASN A 85 -6.56 -15.31 -1.81
N ALA A 86 -6.14 -14.22 -2.45
CA ALA A 86 -6.87 -13.58 -3.54
C ALA A 86 -6.69 -14.37 -4.85
N ARG A 87 -7.49 -15.42 -5.07
CA ARG A 87 -7.56 -16.09 -6.38
C ARG A 87 -8.13 -15.11 -7.42
N ILE A 88 -7.22 -14.51 -8.20
CA ILE A 88 -7.36 -13.95 -9.56
C ILE A 88 -8.75 -13.37 -9.88
N GLY A 89 -8.86 -12.03 -9.84
CA GLY A 89 -10.06 -11.31 -10.30
C GLY A 89 -10.36 -10.00 -9.57
N LEU A 90 -9.48 -9.55 -8.67
CA LEU A 90 -9.73 -8.35 -7.87
C LEU A 90 -9.13 -7.12 -8.58
N ASP A 91 -9.99 -6.22 -9.05
CA ASP A 91 -9.61 -4.98 -9.77
C ASP A 91 -8.63 -4.09 -8.99
N TRP A 92 -8.62 -4.22 -7.68
CA TRP A 92 -7.76 -3.48 -6.76
C TRP A 92 -6.38 -4.12 -6.53
N LEU A 93 -6.19 -5.38 -6.89
CA LEU A 93 -4.93 -6.11 -6.68
C LEU A 93 -3.68 -5.43 -7.27
N PRO A 94 -3.70 -4.90 -8.51
CA PRO A 94 -2.52 -4.23 -9.04
C PRO A 94 -2.17 -2.95 -8.26
N GLU A 95 -3.15 -2.23 -7.75
CA GLU A 95 -2.90 -1.04 -6.91
C GLU A 95 -2.23 -1.43 -5.59
N SER A 96 -2.68 -2.52 -4.95
CA SER A 96 -2.06 -3.07 -3.74
C SER A 96 -0.61 -3.47 -3.93
N LEU A 97 -0.31 -4.14 -5.05
CA LEU A 97 1.05 -4.51 -5.41
C LEU A 97 1.92 -3.26 -5.62
N MET A 98 1.41 -2.26 -6.33
CA MET A 98 2.15 -1.01 -6.52
C MET A 98 2.45 -0.30 -5.20
N MET A 99 1.55 -0.36 -4.21
CA MET A 99 1.80 0.18 -2.87
C MET A 99 2.88 -0.59 -2.11
N ALA A 100 2.91 -1.92 -2.21
CA ALA A 100 4.00 -2.71 -1.63
C ALA A 100 5.34 -2.41 -2.30
N GLY A 101 5.37 -2.26 -3.62
CA GLY A 101 6.57 -1.86 -4.37
C GLY A 101 7.12 -0.51 -3.90
N ASP A 102 6.25 0.50 -3.77
CA ASP A 102 6.62 1.84 -3.28
C ASP A 102 7.13 1.79 -1.84
N ALA A 103 6.52 0.97 -0.97
CA ALA A 103 7.00 0.76 0.40
C ALA A 103 8.38 0.09 0.43
N TYR A 104 8.65 -0.88 -0.44
CA TYR A 104 9.97 -1.50 -0.56
C TYR A 104 11.04 -0.50 -1.03
N GLU A 105 10.73 0.38 -1.99
CA GLU A 105 11.63 1.46 -2.40
C GLU A 105 12.02 2.35 -1.21
N LYS A 106 11.03 2.75 -0.41
CA LYS A 106 11.22 3.59 0.79
C LYS A 106 12.03 2.91 1.88
N LEU A 107 12.00 1.59 1.94
CA LEU A 107 12.79 0.77 2.86
C LEU A 107 14.18 0.41 2.30
N GLU A 108 14.53 0.94 1.12
CA GLU A 108 15.75 0.59 0.38
C GLU A 108 15.87 -0.90 0.02
N LEU A 109 14.75 -1.62 0.02
CA LEU A 109 14.65 -3.04 -0.32
C LEU A 109 14.46 -3.21 -1.84
N GLN A 110 15.47 -2.80 -2.61
CA GLN A 110 15.37 -2.65 -4.08
C GLN A 110 14.99 -3.94 -4.81
N GLU A 111 15.56 -5.09 -4.40
CA GLU A 111 15.23 -6.38 -5.01
C GLU A 111 13.77 -6.79 -4.75
N ALA A 112 13.24 -6.48 -3.56
CA ALA A 112 11.84 -6.74 -3.25
C ALA A 112 10.91 -5.85 -4.07
N ALA A 113 11.23 -4.55 -4.20
CA ALA A 113 10.51 -3.62 -5.06
C ALA A 113 10.49 -4.10 -6.52
N LYS A 114 11.66 -4.49 -7.04
CA LYS A 114 11.83 -5.02 -8.39
C LYS A 114 10.97 -6.26 -8.63
N ASN A 115 10.98 -7.21 -7.69
CA ASN A 115 10.17 -8.42 -7.79
C ASN A 115 8.67 -8.11 -7.86
N VAL A 116 8.19 -7.18 -7.03
CA VAL A 116 6.78 -6.75 -7.06
C VAL A 116 6.41 -6.10 -8.38
N TYR A 117 7.24 -5.19 -8.91
CA TYR A 117 6.95 -4.54 -10.19
C TYR A 117 6.99 -5.51 -11.38
N ASN A 118 7.92 -6.47 -11.37
CA ASN A 118 7.94 -7.54 -12.38
C ASN A 118 6.65 -8.39 -12.32
N GLN A 119 6.16 -8.70 -11.11
CA GLN A 119 4.87 -9.40 -10.96
C GLN A 119 3.72 -8.57 -11.54
N VAL A 120 3.70 -7.26 -11.32
CA VAL A 120 2.66 -6.37 -11.89
C VAL A 120 2.69 -6.42 -13.42
N GLN A 121 3.86 -6.35 -14.05
CA GLN A 121 3.99 -6.48 -15.50
C GLN A 121 3.47 -7.82 -16.03
N VAL A 122 3.80 -8.93 -15.34
CA VAL A 122 3.41 -10.28 -15.77
C VAL A 122 1.90 -10.52 -15.61
N PHE A 123 1.33 -10.13 -14.47
CA PHE A 123 -0.07 -10.45 -14.16
C PHE A 123 -1.07 -9.42 -14.70
N PHE A 124 -0.65 -8.19 -14.99
CA PHE A 124 -1.54 -7.11 -15.46
C PHE A 124 -1.03 -6.43 -16.75
N PRO A 125 -0.77 -7.20 -17.82
CA PRO A 125 -0.24 -6.66 -19.07
C PRO A 125 -1.26 -5.73 -19.75
N LYS A 126 -0.76 -4.74 -20.51
CA LYS A 126 -1.55 -3.73 -21.25
C LYS A 126 -2.42 -2.84 -20.38
N THR A 127 -2.20 -2.81 -19.07
CA THR A 127 -2.91 -1.93 -18.14
C THR A 127 -2.10 -0.67 -17.84
N LYS A 128 -2.72 0.33 -17.20
CA LYS A 128 -1.97 1.49 -16.68
C LYS A 128 -0.89 1.07 -15.67
N TRP A 129 -1.11 -0.04 -14.96
CA TRP A 129 -0.22 -0.51 -13.91
C TRP A 129 1.08 -1.08 -14.47
N GLU A 130 1.02 -1.81 -15.58
CA GLU A 130 2.21 -2.24 -16.34
C GLU A 130 3.11 -1.05 -16.69
N LYS A 131 2.53 0.05 -17.19
CA LYS A 131 3.27 1.26 -17.55
C LYS A 131 3.96 1.87 -16.33
N ILE A 132 3.23 2.06 -15.24
CA ILE A 132 3.77 2.63 -14.00
C ILE A 132 4.86 1.71 -13.41
N SER A 133 4.66 0.39 -13.39
CA SER A 133 5.67 -0.55 -12.90
C SER A 133 6.94 -0.55 -13.76
N THR A 134 6.80 -0.38 -15.08
CA THR A 134 7.94 -0.26 -16.00
C THR A 134 8.75 1.00 -15.72
N GLU A 135 8.06 2.14 -15.55
CA GLU A 135 8.69 3.40 -15.19
C GLU A 135 9.40 3.32 -13.83
N ARG A 136 8.77 2.70 -12.83
CA ARG A 136 9.40 2.49 -11.51
C ARG A 136 10.64 1.62 -11.62
N LEU A 137 10.56 0.47 -12.30
CA LEU A 137 11.70 -0.42 -12.53
C LEU A 137 12.89 0.28 -13.20
N ALA A 138 12.63 1.14 -14.18
CA ALA A 138 13.67 1.90 -14.87
C ALA A 138 14.38 2.92 -13.96
N ASN A 139 13.69 3.40 -12.92
CA ASN A 139 14.20 4.39 -11.96
C ASN A 139 14.79 3.77 -10.68
N LEU A 140 14.63 2.46 -10.46
CA LEU A 140 15.31 1.78 -9.36
C LEU A 140 16.82 1.85 -9.56
N PRO A 141 17.62 1.91 -8.48
CA PRO A 141 19.07 1.83 -8.57
C PRO A 141 19.47 0.58 -9.35
N GLN A 142 20.16 0.78 -10.47
CA GLN A 142 20.76 -0.31 -11.24
C GLN A 142 21.99 -0.78 -10.45
N THR A 143 21.91 -1.99 -9.89
CA THR A 143 23.06 -2.68 -9.29
C THR A 143 24.08 -3.11 -10.33
#